data_AF-A0A8X6SJ57-F1
#
_entry.id   AF-A0A8X6SJ57-F1
#
_cell.length_a   1.000
_cell.length_b   1.000
_cell.length_c   1.000
_cell.angle_alpha   90.00
_cell.angle_beta   90.00
_cell.angle_gamma   90.00
#
_symmetry.space_group_name_H-M   'P 1'
#
loop_
_entity.id
_entity.type
_entity.pdbx_description
1 polymer ?
#
loop_
_entity_poly.entity_id
_entity_poly.type
_entity_poly.pdbx_seq_one_letter_code
_entity_poly.pdbx_strand_id
1 'polypeptide(L)' 'MLKNYVLPELRRRNALNDIVWMQDGAPPHIARSVKRLLDQHFGDRITSRYYPFPWPARSPDLTPMDF' A
#
# COMPACT_ATOMS: atom_id res chain seq x y z
N MET A 1 -6.95 -10.57 -0.77
CA MET A 1 -6.36 -9.84 -1.91
C MET A 1 -4.83 -9.70 -1.76
N LEU A 2 -4.29 -8.94 -0.79
CA LEU A 2 -2.83 -8.70 -0.66
C LEU A 2 -1.95 -9.98 -0.65
N LYS A 3 -2.23 -10.92 0.26
CA LYS A 3 -1.43 -12.15 0.42
C LYS A 3 -1.56 -13.13 -0.74
N ASN A 4 -2.75 -13.23 -1.32
CA ASN A 4 -3.09 -14.30 -2.27
C ASN A 4 -2.93 -13.87 -3.72
N TYR A 5 -2.84 -12.56 -4.00
CA TYR A 5 -2.80 -12.04 -5.36
C TYR A 5 -1.65 -11.05 -5.55
N VAL A 6 -1.64 -9.93 -4.83
CA VAL A 6 -0.67 -8.84 -5.02
C VAL A 6 0.75 -9.29 -4.74
N LEU A 7 1.03 -9.87 -3.56
CA LEU A 7 2.39 -10.26 -3.20
C LEU A 7 2.96 -11.35 -4.13
N PRO A 8 2.21 -12.43 -4.47
CA PRO A 8 2.65 -13.39 -5.49
C PRO A 8 2.93 -12.74 -6.84
N GLU A 9 2.08 -11.83 -7.29
CA GLU A 9 2.22 -11.20 -8.61
C GLU A 9 3.43 -10.26 -8.68
N LEU A 10 3.68 -9.47 -7.62
CA LEU A 10 4.87 -8.63 -7.54
C LEU A 10 6.16 -9.44 -7.49
N ARG A 11 6.15 -10.61 -6.82
CA ARG A 11 7.28 -11.55 -6.84
C ARG A 11 7.49 -12.14 -8.23
N ARG A 12 6.41 -12.55 -8.91
CA ARG A 12 6.46 -13.09 -10.28
C ARG A 12 7.06 -12.10 -11.27
N ARG A 13 6.78 -10.81 -11.08
CA ARG A 13 7.32 -9.70 -11.91
C ARG A 13 8.71 -9.21 -11.44
N ASN A 14 9.26 -9.79 -10.38
CA ASN A 14 10.48 -9.31 -9.71
C ASN A 14 10.43 -7.83 -9.33
N ALA A 15 9.25 -7.31 -8.98
CA ALA A 15 9.01 -5.89 -8.73
C ALA A 15 8.86 -5.56 -7.22
N LEU A 16 8.85 -6.57 -6.34
CA LEU A 16 8.54 -6.39 -4.92
C LEU A 16 9.46 -5.37 -4.21
N ASN A 17 10.73 -5.29 -4.64
CA ASN A 17 11.73 -4.42 -4.05
C ASN A 17 11.87 -3.06 -4.75
N ASP A 18 11.23 -2.88 -5.91
CA ASP A 18 11.46 -1.73 -6.79
C ASP A 18 10.27 -0.76 -6.85
N ILE A 19 9.21 -1.01 -6.07
CA ILE A 19 8.00 -0.19 -6.07
C ILE A 19 7.75 0.52 -4.74
N VAL A 20 6.96 1.58 -4.78
CA VAL A 20 6.36 2.18 -3.59
C VAL A 20 4.93 1.71 -3.48
N TRP A 21 4.53 1.21 -2.31
CA TRP A 21 3.14 0.89 -2.02
C TRP A 21 2.35 2.17 -1.78
N MET A 22 1.17 2.27 -2.38
CA MET A 22 0.30 3.44 -2.28
C MET A 22 -1.13 2.99 -2.00
N GLN A 23 -1.76 3.57 -0.99
CA GLN A 23 -3.16 3.33 -0.66
C GLN A 23 -3.75 4.53 0.10
N ASP A 24 -5.06 4.71 -0.04
CA ASP A 24 -5.78 5.73 0.71
C ASP A 24 -5.88 5.39 2.22
N GLY A 25 -6.42 6.33 2.98
CA GLY A 25 -6.54 6.22 4.44
C GLY A 25 -7.78 5.49 4.95
N ALA A 26 -8.51 4.74 4.12
CA ALA A 26 -9.74 4.05 4.51
C ALA A 26 -9.51 3.07 5.68
N PRO A 27 -10.49 2.91 6.61
CA PRO A 27 -10.30 2.09 7.82
C PRO A 27 -9.78 0.67 7.58
N PRO A 28 -10.22 -0.09 6.55
CA PRO A 28 -9.66 -1.41 6.26
C PRO A 28 -8.18 -1.39 5.88
N HIS A 29 -7.70 -0.34 5.23
CA HIS A 29 -6.34 -0.21 4.71
C HIS A 29 -5.33 0.17 5.80
N ILE A 30 -5.80 0.79 6.88
CA ILE A 30 -4.99 1.15 8.06
C ILE A 30 -5.12 0.16 9.22
N ALA A 31 -5.80 -0.96 9.02
CA ALA A 31 -5.91 -2.00 10.04
C ALA A 31 -4.52 -2.53 10.43
N ARG A 32 -4.32 -2.84 11.72
CA ARG A 32 -3.02 -3.29 12.26
C ARG A 32 -2.43 -4.48 11.50
N SER A 33 -3.28 -5.43 11.10
CA SER A 33 -2.87 -6.61 10.33
C SER A 33 -2.38 -6.25 8.93
N VAL A 34 -2.98 -5.24 8.29
CA VAL A 34 -2.57 -4.71 6.99
C VAL A 34 -1.25 -3.96 7.13
N LYS A 35 -1.13 -3.03 8.09
CA LYS A 35 0.12 -2.31 8.35
C LYS A 35 1.30 -3.27 8.55
N ARG A 36 1.17 -4.25 9.44
CA ARG A 36 2.21 -5.25 9.69
C ARG A 36 2.61 -6.02 8.43
N LEU A 37 1.65 -6.35 7.56
CA LEU A 37 1.94 -7.04 6.31
C LEU A 37 2.72 -6.14 5.35
N LEU A 38 2.32 -4.87 5.24
CA LEU A 38 2.98 -3.91 4.36
C LEU A 38 4.39 -3.58 4.87
N ASP A 39 4.55 -3.33 6.17
CA ASP A 39 5.86 -3.05 6.79
C ASP A 39 6.86 -4.19 6.52
N GLN A 40 6.39 -5.46 6.57
CA GLN A 40 7.23 -6.63 6.30
C GLN A 40 7.75 -6.69 4.86
N HIS A 41 7.02 -6.16 3.87
CA HIS A 41 7.34 -6.34 2.45
C HIS A 41 7.85 -5.07 1.77
N PHE A 42 7.42 -3.90 2.24
CA PHE A 42 7.69 -2.60 1.62
C PHE A 42 8.54 -1.69 2.52
N GLY A 43 8.55 -1.91 3.84
CA GLY A 43 9.35 -1.10 4.76
C GLY A 43 8.97 0.38 4.72
N ASP A 44 9.94 1.23 4.42
CA ASP A 44 9.78 2.68 4.26
C ASP A 44 9.16 3.10 2.91
N ARG A 45 9.04 2.18 1.96
CA ARG A 45 8.44 2.40 0.62
C ARG A 45 6.91 2.34 0.66
N ILE A 46 6.29 3.05 1.61
CA ILE A 46 4.84 3.05 1.81
C ILE A 46 4.34 4.49 1.90
N THR A 47 3.34 4.81 1.07
CA THR A 47 2.56 6.06 1.11
C THR A 47 1.13 5.72 1.51
N SER A 48 0.74 6.12 2.71
CA SER A 48 -0.57 5.79 3.31
C SER A 48 -0.78 6.65 4.55
N ARG A 49 -2.03 6.74 5.03
CA ARG A 49 -2.32 7.41 6.31
C ARG A 49 -1.51 6.78 7.45
N TYR A 50 -0.89 7.61 8.30
CA TYR A 50 0.00 7.22 9.41
C TYR A 50 1.32 6.55 9.01
N TYR A 51 1.85 6.89 7.84
CA TYR A 51 3.22 6.61 7.40
C TYR A 51 3.99 7.93 7.19
N PRO A 52 5.34 7.89 7.09
CA PRO A 52 6.16 9.10 6.95
C PRO A 52 5.79 9.98 5.75
N PHE A 53 5.28 9.37 4.68
CA PHE A 53 4.72 10.04 3.52
C PHE A 53 3.19 9.85 3.52
N PRO A 54 2.43 10.70 4.25
CA PRO A 54 1.01 10.49 4.44
C PRO A 54 0.23 10.80 3.17
N TRP A 55 -0.72 9.93 2.83
CA TRP A 55 -1.71 10.21 1.80
C TRP A 55 -2.73 11.23 2.30
N PRO A 56 -3.03 12.32 1.56
CA PRO A 56 -4.00 13.31 1.98
C PRO A 56 -5.42 12.70 2.06
N ALA A 57 -6.20 13.16 3.03
CA ALA A 57 -7.56 12.67 3.21
C ALA A 57 -8.48 13.27 2.13
N ARG A 58 -9.35 12.43 1.55
CA ARG A 58 -10.35 12.83 0.55
C ARG A 58 -9.75 13.40 -0.73
N SER A 59 -8.65 12.81 -1.20
CA SER A 59 -8.02 13.15 -2.48
C SER A 59 -8.18 12.03 -3.50
N PRO A 60 -9.40 11.79 -4.04
CA PRO A 60 -9.62 10.79 -5.08
C PRO A 60 -8.86 11.15 -6.36
N ASP A 61 -8.61 12.45 -6.59
CA ASP A 61 -7.79 12.98 -7.68
C ASP A 61 -6.35 12.45 -7.68
N LEU A 62 -5.85 12.05 -6.51
CA LEU A 62 -4.51 11.50 -6.36
C LEU A 62 -4.47 9.97 -6.40
N THR A 63 -5.59 9.28 -6.16
CA THR A 63 -5.66 7.82 -6.15
C THR A 63 -6.03 7.32 -7.55
N PRO A 64 -5.07 6.86 -8.38
CA PRO A 64 -5.41 6.15 -9.60
C PRO A 64 -6.31 4.95 -9.28
N MET A 65 -7.41 4.82 -10.04
CA MET A 65 -8.50 3.84 -9.88
C MET A 65 -9.64 4.20 -8.90
N ASP A 66 -9.71 5.43 -8.38
CA ASP A 66 -10.92 5.94 -7.69
C ASP A 66 -11.95 6.58 -8.67
N PHE A 67 -11.74 6.47 -9.99
CA PHE A 67 -12.63 6.96 -11.07
C PHE A 67 -13.07 5.85 -12.03
#